data_AF-A0A372ZLC8-F1
#
_entry.id   AF-A0A372ZLC8-F1
#
_cell.length_a   1.000
_cell.length_b   1.000
_cell.length_c   1.000
_cell.angle_alpha   90.00
_cell.angle_beta   90.00
_cell.angle_gamma   90.00
#
_symmetry.space_group_name_H-M   'P 1'
#
loop_
_entity.id
_entity.type
_entity.pdbx_description
1 polymer ?
#
loop_
_entity_poly.entity_id
_entity_poly.type
_entity_poly.pdbx_seq_one_letter_code
_entity_poly.pdbx_strand_id
1 'polypeptide(L)'
;MKPLVLTALAVAVTGVLATGTVAAVADGKPSHKPVGEPVGEPAGKPVGKPNVKPTVVVPHGPAAVSPALMAAHDQVVGDWIDVAPGDNGVAIVSCPSGEVPTGGGGQTSAFRIFVTDSYATDNSWVVRGTNTGTGTESIRATAVCTAL
;
A
#
# COMPACT_ATOMS: atom_id res chain seq x y z
N MET A 1 0.21 37.43 -42.17
CA MET A 1 1.62 37.09 -41.85
C MET A 1 2.25 38.27 -41.12
N LYS A 2 2.36 38.16 -39.79
CA LYS A 2 3.05 39.10 -38.90
C LYS A 2 3.26 38.37 -37.57
N PRO A 3 4.49 37.93 -37.20
CA PRO A 3 4.71 37.39 -35.87
C PRO A 3 5.05 38.53 -34.91
N LEU A 4 4.18 38.73 -33.92
CA LEU A 4 4.47 39.54 -32.74
C LEU A 4 5.27 38.65 -31.78
N VAL A 5 6.59 38.82 -31.76
CA VAL A 5 7.48 38.13 -30.83
C VAL A 5 7.44 38.89 -29.51
N LEU A 6 6.78 38.30 -28.50
CA LEU A 6 6.78 38.80 -27.13
C LEU A 6 7.88 38.08 -26.35
N THR A 7 9.02 38.75 -26.17
CA THR A 7 10.15 38.32 -25.35
C THR A 7 9.73 38.37 -23.88
N ALA A 8 9.44 37.21 -23.29
CA ALA A 8 9.22 37.11 -21.85
C ALA A 8 10.57 37.06 -21.12
N LEU A 9 10.80 38.06 -20.26
CA LEU A 9 11.93 38.13 -19.34
C LEU A 9 11.90 36.94 -18.37
N ALA A 10 13.06 36.30 -18.21
CA ALA A 10 13.32 35.28 -17.21
C ALA A 10 13.26 35.87 -15.78
N VAL A 11 12.51 35.23 -14.89
CA VAL A 11 12.66 35.40 -13.44
C VAL A 11 13.22 34.09 -12.89
N ALA A 12 14.54 34.05 -12.70
CA ALA A 12 15.23 32.97 -12.02
C ALA A 12 14.97 33.11 -10.51
N VAL A 13 14.08 32.27 -9.96
CA VAL A 13 13.94 32.14 -8.50
C VAL A 13 15.13 31.32 -8.01
N THR A 14 16.13 32.02 -7.48
CA THR A 14 17.30 31.42 -6.82
C THR A 14 16.84 30.89 -5.46
N GLY A 15 16.37 29.64 -5.42
CA GLY A 15 16.06 28.92 -4.20
C GLY A 15 17.36 28.62 -3.43
N VAL A 16 17.51 29.28 -2.28
CA VAL A 16 18.62 29.12 -1.34
C VAL A 16 18.69 27.66 -0.85
N LEU A 17 19.89 27.07 -0.96
CA LEU A 17 20.27 25.77 -0.44
C LEU A 17 20.12 25.74 1.09
N ALA A 18 19.16 24.99 1.61
CA ALA A 18 19.14 24.55 3.00
C ALA A 18 19.72 23.13 3.07
N THR A 19 21.04 23.02 3.16
CA THR A 19 21.72 21.77 3.52
C THR A 19 21.47 21.49 5.00
N GLY A 20 20.38 20.78 5.30
CA GLY A 20 20.15 20.20 6.61
C GLY A 20 21.12 19.04 6.83
N THR A 21 22.14 19.24 7.66
CA THR A 21 23.01 18.17 8.14
C THR A 21 22.20 17.24 9.05
N VAL A 22 21.96 16.00 8.62
CA VAL A 22 21.54 14.93 9.55
C VAL A 22 22.77 14.60 10.39
N ALA A 23 22.81 15.10 11.63
CA ALA A 23 23.80 14.66 12.59
C ALA A 23 23.53 13.17 12.89
N ALA A 24 24.43 12.30 12.43
CA ALA A 24 24.47 10.91 12.84
C ALA A 24 24.56 10.87 14.37
N VAL A 25 23.55 10.29 15.02
CA VAL A 25 23.61 10.00 16.46
C VAL A 25 24.66 8.93 16.65
N ALA A 26 25.76 9.31 17.29
CA ALA A 26 26.85 8.44 17.66
C ALA A 26 26.40 7.37 18.65
N ASP A 27 26.99 6.19 18.48
CA ASP A 27 26.74 4.93 19.16
C ASP A 27 26.80 5.00 20.71
N GLY A 28 25.63 4.98 21.35
CA GLY A 28 25.48 4.71 22.77
C GLY A 28 25.51 3.21 23.05
N LYS A 29 26.69 2.63 23.26
CA LYS A 29 26.88 1.22 23.64
C LYS A 29 26.18 0.91 24.99
N PRO A 30 25.22 -0.03 25.07
CA PRO A 30 24.65 -0.43 26.34
C PRO A 30 25.69 -1.20 27.17
N SER A 31 26.12 -0.62 28.30
CA SER A 31 26.99 -1.28 29.28
C SER A 31 26.15 -2.16 30.22
N HIS A 32 25.68 -3.30 29.71
CA HIS A 32 25.27 -4.41 30.55
C HIS A 32 26.03 -5.67 30.11
N LYS A 33 27.00 -6.08 30.93
CA LYS A 33 27.70 -7.36 30.80
C LYS A 33 26.68 -8.48 31.05
N PRO A 34 26.49 -9.45 30.14
CA PRO A 34 25.69 -10.62 30.45
C PRO A 34 26.37 -11.36 31.61
N VAL A 35 25.66 -11.53 32.72
CA VAL A 35 26.06 -12.44 33.78
C VAL A 35 25.50 -13.80 33.40
N GLY A 36 26.38 -14.71 33.01
CA GLY A 36 26.07 -16.12 32.75
C GLY A 36 26.55 -16.56 31.36
N GLU A 37 27.60 -17.38 31.31
CA GLU A 37 27.82 -18.27 30.17
C GLU A 37 26.68 -19.31 30.18
N PRO A 38 26.07 -19.64 29.02
CA PRO A 38 25.15 -20.77 28.96
C PRO A 38 25.96 -22.06 29.19
N VAL A 39 25.83 -22.64 30.38
CA VAL A 39 26.36 -23.98 30.66
C VAL A 39 25.45 -24.98 29.95
N GLY A 40 25.93 -25.51 28.82
CA GLY A 40 25.37 -26.69 28.17
C GLY A 40 24.92 -26.47 26.73
N GLU A 41 25.63 -27.09 25.80
CA GLU A 41 25.11 -27.44 24.48
C GLU A 41 23.92 -28.41 24.68
N PRO A 42 22.74 -28.19 24.08
CA PRO A 42 21.68 -29.18 24.14
C PRO A 42 22.11 -30.41 23.33
N ALA A 43 22.69 -31.40 24.02
CA ALA A 43 23.02 -32.70 23.46
C ALA A 43 21.73 -33.50 23.21
N GLY A 44 21.04 -33.18 22.12
CA GLY A 44 19.84 -33.90 21.71
C GLY A 44 19.43 -33.50 20.30
N LYS A 45 19.79 -34.31 19.29
CA LYS A 45 19.10 -34.26 18.00
C LYS A 45 17.62 -34.56 18.28
N PRO A 46 16.65 -33.81 17.71
CA PRO A 46 15.24 -34.14 17.88
C PRO A 46 14.98 -35.55 17.36
N VAL A 47 14.74 -36.50 18.25
CA VAL A 47 14.31 -37.84 17.86
C VAL A 47 12.81 -37.77 17.62
N GLY A 48 12.43 -37.64 16.36
CA GLY A 48 11.05 -37.69 15.90
C GLY A 48 10.74 -36.65 14.84
N LYS A 49 10.38 -37.10 13.64
CA LYS A 49 9.62 -36.24 12.71
C LYS A 49 8.28 -35.92 13.40
N PRO A 50 7.80 -34.67 13.41
CA PRO A 50 6.45 -34.38 13.89
C PRO A 50 5.45 -35.15 13.02
N ASN A 51 5.00 -36.31 13.49
CA ASN A 51 3.97 -37.13 12.82
C ASN A 51 2.55 -36.68 13.19
N VAL A 52 2.42 -35.57 13.93
CA VAL A 52 1.13 -34.99 14.26
C VAL A 52 0.69 -34.12 13.10
N LYS A 53 -0.25 -34.63 12.30
CA LYS A 53 -1.01 -33.81 11.35
C LYS A 53 -1.67 -32.68 12.15
N PRO A 54 -1.53 -31.40 11.77
CA PRO A 54 -2.26 -30.32 12.40
C PRO A 54 -3.75 -30.64 12.36
N THR A 55 -4.35 -30.85 13.53
CA THR A 55 -5.80 -30.97 13.65
C THR A 55 -6.35 -29.56 13.56
N VAL A 56 -6.82 -29.17 12.36
CA VAL A 56 -7.66 -27.99 12.22
C VAL A 56 -8.97 -28.31 12.92
N VAL A 57 -9.15 -27.80 14.14
CA VAL A 57 -10.46 -27.82 14.80
C VAL A 57 -11.31 -26.79 14.06
N VAL A 58 -11.96 -27.21 12.98
CA VAL A 58 -13.06 -26.43 12.40
C VAL A 58 -14.20 -26.53 13.42
N PRO A 59 -14.72 -25.42 13.95
CA PRO A 59 -15.92 -25.47 14.77
C PRO A 59 -17.02 -26.16 13.95
N HIS A 60 -17.44 -27.34 14.37
CA HIS A 60 -18.50 -28.10 13.71
C HIS A 60 -19.83 -27.51 14.15
N GLY A 61 -20.24 -26.45 13.47
CA GLY A 61 -21.52 -25.81 13.62
C GLY A 61 -21.48 -24.45 12.93
N PRO A 62 -22.55 -24.01 12.28
CA PRO A 62 -22.65 -22.60 11.93
C PRO A 62 -22.60 -21.85 13.27
N ALA A 63 -21.45 -21.27 13.59
CA ALA A 63 -21.42 -20.20 14.57
C ALA A 63 -22.50 -19.24 14.11
N ALA A 64 -23.51 -19.01 14.95
CA ALA A 64 -24.51 -17.99 14.68
C ALA A 64 -23.76 -16.68 14.52
N VAL A 65 -23.43 -16.33 13.27
CA VAL A 65 -22.97 -15.00 12.90
C VAL A 65 -24.10 -14.10 13.35
N SER A 66 -23.86 -13.37 14.44
CA SER A 66 -24.83 -12.40 14.92
C SER A 66 -25.15 -11.47 13.74
N PRO A 67 -26.42 -11.12 13.48
CA PRO A 67 -26.78 -10.20 12.39
C PRO A 67 -26.02 -8.87 12.46
N ALA A 68 -25.58 -8.48 13.67
CA ALA A 68 -24.70 -7.33 13.92
C ALA A 68 -23.30 -7.43 13.27
N LEU A 69 -22.85 -8.62 12.83
CA LEU A 69 -21.54 -8.83 12.19
C LEU A 69 -21.60 -8.78 10.65
N MET A 70 -22.78 -8.52 10.06
CA MET A 70 -22.96 -8.33 8.62
C MET A 70 -23.23 -6.85 8.35
N ALA A 71 -22.31 -5.97 8.75
CA ALA A 71 -22.35 -4.60 8.23
C ALA A 71 -22.35 -4.71 6.69
N ALA A 72 -23.38 -4.15 6.06
CA ALA A 72 -23.48 -4.13 4.62
C ALA A 72 -22.21 -3.46 4.08
N HIS A 73 -21.57 -4.14 3.13
CA HIS A 73 -20.41 -3.57 2.44
C HIS A 73 -20.73 -3.48 0.97
N ASP A 74 -20.50 -2.29 0.41
CA ASP A 74 -20.71 -2.02 -0.99
C ASP A 74 -19.36 -1.94 -1.69
N GLN A 75 -19.25 -2.60 -2.84
CA GLN A 75 -18.09 -2.46 -3.71
C GLN A 75 -18.35 -1.35 -4.71
N VAL A 76 -17.61 -0.25 -4.57
CA VAL A 76 -17.67 0.88 -5.50
C VAL A 76 -16.46 0.84 -6.41
N VAL A 77 -16.71 0.91 -7.71
CA VAL A 77 -15.67 0.85 -8.74
C VAL A 77 -15.59 2.20 -9.42
N GLY A 78 -14.39 2.77 -9.45
CA GLY A 78 -14.12 4.03 -10.14
C GLY A 78 -13.99 3.86 -11.65
N ASP A 79 -13.92 5.00 -12.33
CA ASP A 79 -13.68 5.03 -13.77
C ASP A 79 -12.27 4.57 -14.12
N TRP A 80 -12.12 4.09 -15.36
CA TRP A 80 -10.81 3.87 -15.95
C TRP A 80 -10.14 5.20 -16.25
N ILE A 81 -8.88 5.33 -15.86
CA ILE A 81 -8.01 6.44 -16.23
C ILE A 81 -6.88 5.94 -17.10
N ASP A 82 -6.55 6.69 -18.14
CA ASP A 82 -5.45 6.37 -19.05
C ASP A 82 -4.11 6.79 -18.45
N VAL A 83 -3.10 5.95 -18.68
CA VAL A 83 -1.72 6.10 -18.25
C VAL A 83 -0.84 5.92 -19.47
N ALA A 84 -0.22 7.00 -19.93
CA ALA A 84 0.64 6.96 -21.11
C ALA A 84 1.91 6.13 -20.85
N PRO A 85 2.61 5.68 -21.91
CA PRO A 85 3.87 4.94 -21.77
C PRO A 85 4.89 5.68 -20.92
N GLY A 86 5.45 5.02 -19.90
CA GLY A 86 6.44 5.58 -18.98
C GLY A 86 5.87 6.44 -17.85
N ASP A 87 4.57 6.75 -17.87
CA ASP A 87 3.95 7.62 -16.88
C ASP A 87 3.46 6.87 -15.64
N ASN A 88 3.21 7.65 -14.58
CA ASN A 88 2.55 7.21 -13.36
C ASN A 88 1.10 7.73 -13.35
N GLY A 89 0.14 6.82 -13.28
CA GLY A 89 -1.28 7.12 -13.15
C GLY A 89 -1.76 6.99 -11.70
N VAL A 90 -2.81 7.74 -11.36
CA VAL A 90 -3.50 7.64 -10.07
C VAL A 90 -4.99 7.49 -10.32
N ALA A 91 -5.56 6.35 -9.89
CA ALA A 91 -7.00 6.13 -9.85
C ALA A 91 -7.52 6.29 -8.42
N ILE A 92 -8.67 6.93 -8.28
CA ILE A 92 -9.31 7.17 -6.99
C ILE A 92 -10.80 6.86 -7.13
N VAL A 93 -11.36 6.19 -6.13
CA VAL A 93 -12.80 6.00 -5.98
C VAL A 93 -13.22 6.35 -4.56
N SER A 94 -14.31 7.09 -4.42
CA SER A 94 -14.84 7.53 -3.12
C SER A 94 -15.99 6.65 -2.67
N CYS A 95 -16.07 6.41 -1.37
CA CYS A 95 -17.22 5.76 -0.77
C CYS A 95 -18.44 6.69 -0.76
N PRO A 96 -19.67 6.13 -0.80
CA PRO A 96 -20.90 6.87 -0.63
C PRO A 96 -20.96 7.61 0.71
N SER A 97 -21.84 8.61 0.81
CA SER A 97 -22.02 9.35 2.06
C SER A 97 -22.44 8.45 3.21
N GLY A 98 -21.76 8.56 4.34
CA GLY A 98 -22.03 7.76 5.55
C GLY A 98 -21.25 6.46 5.64
N GLU A 99 -20.39 6.20 4.65
CA GLU A 99 -19.52 5.02 4.62
C GLU A 99 -18.05 5.40 4.65
N VAL A 100 -17.21 4.44 5.04
CA VAL A 100 -15.74 4.57 4.98
C VAL A 100 -15.12 3.37 4.26
N PRO A 101 -13.97 3.56 3.59
CA PRO A 101 -13.27 2.46 2.95
C PRO A 101 -12.70 1.50 4.01
N THR A 102 -13.15 0.25 3.97
CA THR A 102 -12.65 -0.85 4.81
C THR A 102 -11.71 -1.78 4.05
N GLY A 103 -11.67 -1.65 2.72
CA GLY A 103 -10.75 -2.35 1.84
C GLY A 103 -10.82 -1.81 0.43
N GLY A 104 -10.05 -2.42 -0.47
CA GLY A 104 -10.06 -2.04 -1.88
C GLY A 104 -8.89 -2.62 -2.65
N GLY A 105 -8.72 -2.11 -3.87
CA GLY A 105 -7.64 -2.50 -4.75
C GLY A 105 -7.69 -1.76 -6.08
N GLY A 106 -6.87 -2.21 -7.02
CA GLY A 106 -6.83 -1.65 -8.37
C GLY A 106 -7.00 -2.73 -9.43
N GLN A 107 -7.51 -2.32 -10.59
CA GLN A 107 -7.52 -3.12 -11.81
C GLN A 107 -6.70 -2.40 -12.87
N THR A 108 -6.06 -3.18 -13.75
CA THR A 108 -5.23 -2.70 -14.85
C THR A 108 -5.73 -3.30 -16.17
N SER A 109 -5.59 -2.57 -17.28
CA SER A 109 -5.93 -3.07 -18.63
C SER A 109 -4.94 -4.10 -19.14
N ALA A 110 -3.69 -4.05 -18.67
CA ALA A 110 -2.59 -4.89 -19.12
C ALA A 110 -1.61 -5.25 -17.98
N PHE A 111 -0.79 -6.27 -18.24
CA PHE A 111 0.27 -6.74 -17.34
C PHE A 111 1.50 -5.83 -17.27
N ARG A 112 1.52 -4.72 -18.02
CA ARG A 112 2.62 -3.75 -18.05
C ARG A 112 2.41 -2.55 -17.12
N ILE A 113 1.24 -2.48 -16.50
CA ILE A 113 1.03 -1.58 -15.37
C ILE A 113 1.51 -2.27 -14.10
N PHE A 114 2.42 -1.63 -13.39
CA PHE A 114 2.83 -2.03 -12.06
C PHE A 114 2.16 -1.14 -11.03
N VAL A 115 1.29 -1.70 -10.20
CA VAL A 115 0.68 -0.98 -9.07
C VAL A 115 1.76 -0.75 -8.02
N THR A 116 2.02 0.52 -7.68
CA THR A 116 3.05 0.92 -6.70
C THR A 116 2.45 1.14 -5.32
N ASP A 117 1.22 1.67 -5.27
CA ASP A 117 0.54 2.00 -4.02
C ASP A 117 -0.94 1.65 -4.13
N SER A 118 -1.51 1.11 -3.05
CA SER A 118 -2.94 0.86 -2.91
C SER A 118 -3.33 1.03 -1.45
N TYR A 119 -4.05 2.11 -1.13
CA TYR A 119 -4.36 2.46 0.26
C TYR A 119 -5.65 3.25 0.40
N ALA A 120 -6.27 3.13 1.57
CA ALA A 120 -7.38 3.98 1.98
C ALA A 120 -6.89 5.38 2.39
N THR A 121 -7.71 6.36 2.08
CA THR A 121 -7.69 7.72 2.66
C THR A 121 -8.95 7.89 3.52
N ASP A 122 -9.28 9.12 3.93
CA ASP A 122 -10.43 9.39 4.80
C ASP A 122 -11.77 8.88 4.21
N ASN A 123 -11.99 9.04 2.90
CA ASN A 123 -13.24 8.60 2.23
C ASN A 123 -13.01 7.91 0.87
N SER A 124 -11.77 7.65 0.48
CA SER A 124 -11.48 7.13 -0.85
C SER A 124 -10.42 6.04 -0.83
N TRP A 125 -10.50 5.14 -1.80
CA TRP A 125 -9.42 4.21 -2.10
C TRP A 125 -8.55 4.76 -3.23
N VAL A 126 -7.24 4.81 -3.01
CA VAL A 126 -6.25 5.33 -3.96
C VAL A 126 -5.42 4.18 -4.50
N VAL A 127 -5.26 4.14 -5.82
CA VAL A 127 -4.36 3.22 -6.51
C VAL A 127 -3.41 4.02 -7.38
N ARG A 128 -2.12 3.76 -7.25
CA ARG A 128 -1.08 4.33 -8.11
C ARG A 128 -0.43 3.22 -8.92
N GLY A 129 -0.10 3.50 -10.17
CA GLY A 129 0.64 2.54 -10.98
C GLY A 129 1.43 3.18 -12.11
N THR A 130 2.53 2.53 -12.47
CA THR A 130 3.43 2.96 -13.55
C THR A 130 3.19 2.12 -14.80
N ASN A 131 3.02 2.76 -15.95
CA ASN A 131 2.99 2.07 -17.24
C ASN A 131 4.40 1.88 -17.77
N THR A 132 4.88 0.64 -17.78
CA THR A 132 6.20 0.27 -18.33
C THR A 132 6.13 -0.22 -19.78
N GLY A 133 4.94 -0.16 -20.37
CA GLY A 133 4.69 -0.50 -21.76
C GLY A 133 5.10 0.59 -22.74
N THR A 134 4.82 0.31 -24.01
CA THR A 134 5.01 1.24 -25.13
C THR A 134 3.69 1.81 -25.66
N GLY A 135 2.55 1.33 -25.18
CA GLY A 135 1.21 1.82 -25.50
C GLY A 135 0.52 2.43 -24.28
N THR A 136 -0.48 3.27 -24.50
CA THR A 136 -1.35 3.76 -23.42
C THR A 136 -2.13 2.60 -22.83
N GLU A 137 -2.13 2.51 -21.52
CA GLU A 137 -2.85 1.51 -20.74
C GLU A 137 -3.72 2.22 -19.71
N SER A 138 -4.61 1.51 -19.01
CA SER A 138 -5.53 2.14 -18.08
C SER A 138 -5.53 1.45 -16.72
N ILE A 139 -5.83 2.23 -15.68
CA ILE A 139 -6.04 1.74 -14.32
C ILE A 139 -7.36 2.25 -13.75
N ARG A 140 -7.93 1.52 -12.80
CA ARG A 140 -9.04 2.02 -11.96
C ARG A 140 -8.93 1.51 -10.54
N ALA A 141 -9.56 2.23 -9.62
CA ALA A 141 -9.63 1.85 -8.21
C ALA A 141 -10.98 1.21 -7.88
N THR A 142 -10.97 0.29 -6.92
CA THR A 142 -12.16 -0.29 -6.29
C THR A 142 -12.04 -0.07 -4.79
N ALA A 143 -13.12 0.39 -4.16
CA ALA A 143 -13.25 0.47 -2.71
C ALA A 143 -14.31 -0.53 -2.25
N VAL A 144 -14.04 -1.18 -1.13
CA VAL A 144 -15.05 -1.84 -0.30
C VAL A 144 -15.40 -0.84 0.79
N CYS A 145 -16.63 -0.36 0.77
CA CYS A 145 -17.14 0.67 1.66
C CYS A 145 -18.06 0.03 2.69
N THR A 146 -18.07 0.54 3.91
CA THR A 146 -18.93 0.02 4.98
C THR A 146 -19.49 1.19 5.76
N ALA A 147 -20.78 1.12 6.11
CA ALA A 147 -21.44 2.11 6.96
C ALA A 147 -20.73 2.22 8.32
N LEU A 148 -20.60 3.46 8.80
CA LEU A 148 -20.10 3.78 10.14
C LEU A 148 -21.11 3.46 11.25
#